data_AF-A0A358Q0B4-F1
#
_entry.id   AF-A0A358Q0B4-F1
#
_cell.length_a   1.000
_cell.length_b   1.000
_cell.length_c   1.000
_cell.angle_alpha   90.00
_cell.angle_beta   90.00
_cell.angle_gamma   90.00
#
_symmetry.space_group_name_H-M   'P 1'
#
loop_
_entity.id
_entity.type
_entity.pdbx_description
1 polymer ?
#
loop_
_entity_poly.entity_id
_entity_poly.type
_entity_poly.pdbx_seq_one_letter_code
_entity_poly.pdbx_strand_id
1 'polypeptide(L)'
;MSKRLRFLFIVLPICLSLTITGCGLQDLLGKNKNKTSAKEQEEETIIAVSLNQDDPNKLLISKGIEDLAKKEDVKVKYMDSKSEKESPLEDAKILIYQGGDPSILQESQSEKIPILALTHLPSGVKPEGIIIPDQEKAGELMVQTLLDKVTEGQIVILQGDPNESGSQELLAGNRALLSKYPKITVHTIASPQGSESVARTSLVDFLQKNPDKVQGILAHTETLAVQASEVLKQAQLDKKVVLIGGQASVPSLQRMATGSQIGDIDTSPYLQGANAYQWAQKIINKEPLEVNHSITSEQGEIPAKVVEVKSVTPANLAVTQKSYTTTMQSAEQDKKKQEESSKKDSKENDQGKEKENEQKDAKGEEGQSGDKQSSLPPGVQKVTERIKTETTRDYLGADGKVLGTEKTVNEQVKTVPPEMLKQEQSKDASQEGDQGKEKEKEEGK
;
A
#
# COMPACT_ATOMS: atom_id res chain seq x y z
N MET A 1 -42.32 47.12 -66.92
CA MET A 1 -43.06 46.85 -65.67
C MET A 1 -42.40 47.74 -64.60
N SER A 2 -43.02 48.83 -64.10
CA SER A 2 -43.97 48.88 -62.97
C SER A 2 -43.45 48.17 -61.71
N LYS A 3 -43.22 48.76 -60.51
CA LYS A 3 -43.30 50.10 -59.85
C LYS A 3 -42.28 50.06 -58.66
N ARG A 4 -41.81 51.09 -57.91
CA ARG A 4 -41.96 52.56 -57.77
C ARG A 4 -40.59 53.10 -57.21
N LEU A 5 -40.14 54.34 -57.43
CA LEU A 5 -40.26 55.55 -56.54
C LEU A 5 -39.91 55.32 -55.05
N ARG A 6 -39.08 56.06 -54.30
CA ARG A 6 -37.97 57.07 -54.41
C ARG A 6 -37.91 57.81 -53.03
N PHE A 7 -36.79 58.45 -52.68
CA PHE A 7 -36.59 59.37 -51.52
C PHE A 7 -36.60 58.73 -50.10
N LEU A 8 -36.04 59.36 -49.04
CA LEU A 8 -35.49 60.72 -48.86
C LEU A 8 -34.11 60.71 -48.13
N PHE A 9 -33.46 61.89 -48.03
CA PHE A 9 -32.18 62.19 -47.37
C PHE A 9 -32.39 62.91 -46.00
N ILE A 10 -31.28 63.23 -45.30
CA ILE A 10 -31.14 64.22 -44.17
C ILE A 10 -31.63 63.75 -42.77
N VAL A 11 -31.12 64.18 -41.59
CA VAL A 11 -29.77 64.49 -41.02
C VAL A 11 -29.94 65.26 -39.67
N LEU A 12 -28.90 65.28 -38.80
CA LEU A 12 -28.78 66.05 -37.52
C LEU A 12 -29.56 65.48 -36.29
N PRO A 13 -29.30 65.92 -35.03
CA PRO A 13 -29.16 64.99 -33.90
C PRO A 13 -30.01 65.36 -32.65
N ILE A 14 -29.88 64.59 -31.57
CA ILE A 14 -30.40 64.95 -30.25
C ILE A 14 -29.28 64.79 -29.20
N CYS A 15 -28.97 65.89 -28.52
CA CYS A 15 -28.18 65.92 -27.29
C CYS A 15 -29.12 66.01 -26.07
N LEU A 16 -28.53 65.97 -24.86
CA LEU A 16 -29.17 65.89 -23.53
C LEU A 16 -29.79 64.52 -23.21
N SER A 17 -29.77 64.05 -21.96
CA SER A 17 -29.28 64.68 -20.71
C SER A 17 -28.53 63.69 -19.81
N LEU A 18 -27.60 64.19 -18.99
CA LEU A 18 -26.94 63.40 -17.95
C LEU A 18 -27.87 63.16 -16.75
N THR A 19 -27.86 61.95 -16.21
CA THR A 19 -27.94 61.71 -14.75
C THR A 19 -26.97 60.59 -14.39
N ILE A 20 -25.72 60.95 -14.09
CA ILE A 20 -24.74 60.00 -13.53
C ILE A 20 -24.90 59.98 -12.02
N THR A 21 -25.55 58.93 -11.51
CA THR A 21 -25.34 58.44 -10.15
C THR A 21 -24.39 57.23 -10.23
N GLY A 22 -23.40 57.07 -9.35
CA GLY A 22 -23.06 57.99 -8.25
C GLY A 22 -22.09 57.43 -7.20
N CYS A 23 -21.51 56.24 -7.39
CA CYS A 23 -20.52 55.61 -6.52
C CYS A 23 -19.54 54.76 -7.36
N GLY A 24 -18.31 54.56 -6.88
CA GLY A 24 -17.40 53.51 -7.37
C GLY A 24 -16.13 53.94 -8.10
N LEU A 25 -15.97 55.18 -8.54
CA LEU A 25 -14.77 55.62 -9.30
C LEU A 25 -13.50 55.78 -8.42
N GLN A 26 -13.53 55.38 -7.14
CA GLN A 26 -12.41 55.49 -6.20
C GLN A 26 -11.49 54.26 -6.12
N ASP A 27 -11.91 53.09 -6.62
CA ASP A 27 -11.06 51.88 -6.64
C ASP A 27 -10.02 51.88 -7.79
N LEU A 28 -10.23 52.68 -8.84
CA LEU A 28 -9.42 52.60 -10.07
C LEU A 28 -8.14 53.48 -10.05
N LEU A 29 -8.00 54.40 -9.09
CA LEU A 29 -6.90 55.36 -8.98
C LEU A 29 -6.47 55.54 -7.51
N GLY A 30 -6.03 54.45 -6.88
CA GLY A 30 -5.91 54.33 -5.42
C GLY A 30 -4.62 54.86 -4.78
N LYS A 31 -4.60 54.82 -3.44
CA LYS A 31 -3.37 54.82 -2.62
C LYS A 31 -3.60 54.24 -1.22
N ASN A 32 -2.61 53.50 -0.73
CA ASN A 32 -2.44 52.86 0.59
C ASN A 32 -3.51 53.11 1.67
N LYS A 33 -4.22 52.04 2.03
CA LYS A 33 -4.41 51.63 3.44
C LYS A 33 -4.11 50.15 3.57
N ASN A 34 -3.57 49.75 4.72
CA ASN A 34 -3.28 48.35 5.03
C ASN A 34 -4.59 47.55 5.13
N LYS A 35 -5.03 46.92 4.04
CA LYS A 35 -5.80 45.68 4.13
C LYS A 35 -4.80 44.55 4.23
N THR A 36 -4.66 43.99 5.43
CA THR A 36 -4.20 42.61 5.57
C THR A 36 -5.09 41.78 4.66
N SER A 37 -4.50 41.02 3.74
CA SER A 37 -5.26 39.98 3.05
C SER A 37 -5.64 38.98 4.13
N ALA A 38 -6.92 38.95 4.50
CA ALA A 38 -7.47 37.79 5.16
C ALA A 38 -7.37 36.67 4.12
N LYS A 39 -6.33 35.84 4.24
CA LYS A 39 -6.31 34.53 3.57
C LYS A 39 -7.59 33.86 4.07
N GLU A 40 -8.47 33.47 3.16
CA GLU A 40 -9.53 32.54 3.55
C GLU A 40 -8.83 31.32 4.15
N GLN A 41 -9.28 30.88 5.32
CA GLN A 41 -8.85 29.58 5.83
C GLN A 41 -9.51 28.55 4.92
N GLU A 42 -8.77 28.15 3.88
CA GLU A 42 -9.00 26.90 3.18
C GLU A 42 -9.15 25.83 4.26
N GLU A 43 -10.32 25.18 4.32
CA GLU A 43 -10.56 24.12 5.29
C GLU A 43 -9.50 23.04 5.10
N GLU A 44 -8.87 22.63 6.20
CA GLU A 44 -7.86 21.58 6.19
C GLU A 44 -8.46 20.33 5.53
N THR A 45 -7.94 19.93 4.37
CA THR A 45 -8.51 18.81 3.63
C THR A 45 -8.10 17.52 4.33
N ILE A 46 -9.09 16.82 4.89
CA ILE A 46 -8.92 15.56 5.61
C ILE A 46 -9.37 14.40 4.73
N ILE A 47 -8.49 13.43 4.53
CA ILE A 47 -8.78 12.13 3.92
C ILE A 47 -8.78 11.07 5.03
N ALA A 48 -9.91 10.39 5.21
CA ALA A 48 -9.97 9.21 6.09
C ALA A 48 -9.47 7.97 5.34
N VAL A 49 -8.75 7.07 6.02
CA VAL A 49 -8.22 5.85 5.40
C VAL A 49 -8.41 4.63 6.32
N SER A 50 -9.14 3.63 5.85
CA SER A 50 -9.32 2.33 6.50
C SER A 50 -8.62 1.25 5.68
N LEU A 51 -7.57 0.65 6.25
CA LEU A 51 -6.79 -0.41 5.62
C LEU A 51 -7.07 -1.78 6.24
N ASN A 52 -6.94 -2.83 5.44
CA ASN A 52 -6.98 -4.19 5.96
C ASN A 52 -5.76 -4.40 6.88
N GLN A 53 -6.02 -4.68 8.16
CA GLN A 53 -4.96 -4.85 9.15
C GLN A 53 -4.18 -6.16 8.98
N ASP A 54 -4.73 -7.14 8.25
CA ASP A 54 -4.06 -8.40 7.92
C ASP A 54 -3.28 -8.34 6.58
N ASP A 55 -3.36 -7.25 5.81
CA ASP A 55 -2.54 -7.09 4.59
C ASP A 55 -1.07 -6.79 4.97
N PRO A 56 -0.11 -7.67 4.63
CA PRO A 56 1.31 -7.45 4.90
C PRO A 56 1.89 -6.21 4.19
N ASN A 57 1.20 -5.70 3.16
CA ASN A 57 1.63 -4.54 2.38
C ASN A 57 0.99 -3.21 2.82
N LYS A 58 0.18 -3.18 3.89
CA LYS A 58 -0.53 -1.96 4.34
C LYS A 58 0.37 -0.74 4.56
N LEU A 59 1.61 -0.93 5.05
CA LEU A 59 2.58 0.17 5.20
C LEU A 59 3.09 0.74 3.87
N LEU A 60 3.17 -0.08 2.81
CA LEU A 60 3.53 0.37 1.47
C LEU A 60 2.39 1.18 0.83
N ILE A 61 1.14 0.74 1.07
CA ILE A 61 -0.07 1.47 0.69
C ILE A 61 -0.11 2.83 1.40
N SER A 62 0.02 2.85 2.74
CA SER A 62 0.07 4.09 3.53
C SER A 62 1.15 5.05 3.01
N LYS A 63 2.35 4.55 2.73
CA LYS A 63 3.45 5.36 2.22
C LYS A 63 3.16 5.97 0.85
N GLY A 64 2.45 5.25 -0.03
CA GLY A 64 1.98 5.77 -1.32
C GLY A 64 0.98 6.92 -1.20
N ILE A 65 0.06 6.84 -0.23
CA ILE A 65 -0.90 7.92 0.08
C ILE A 65 -0.14 9.12 0.69
N GLU A 66 0.63 8.87 1.74
CA GLU A 66 1.35 9.90 2.50
C GLU A 66 2.37 10.68 1.67
N ASP A 67 3.11 10.01 0.77
CA ASP A 67 4.12 10.68 -0.04
C ASP A 67 3.52 11.64 -1.06
N LEU A 68 2.22 11.59 -1.34
CA LEU A 68 1.51 12.62 -2.11
C LEU A 68 0.85 13.65 -1.19
N ALA A 69 0.16 13.21 -0.14
CA ALA A 69 -0.48 14.10 0.83
C ALA A 69 0.49 15.13 1.45
N LYS A 70 1.71 14.69 1.82
CA LYS A 70 2.80 15.55 2.35
C LYS A 70 3.36 16.56 1.33
N LYS A 71 3.04 16.45 0.04
CA LYS A 71 3.43 17.44 -0.99
C LYS A 71 2.38 18.53 -1.22
N GLU A 72 1.14 18.25 -0.85
CA GLU A 72 -0.04 19.08 -1.10
C GLU A 72 -0.66 19.63 0.20
N ASP A 73 0.02 19.41 1.34
CA ASP A 73 -0.38 19.82 2.70
C ASP A 73 -1.75 19.24 3.15
N VAL A 74 -2.06 18.04 2.65
CA VAL A 74 -3.32 17.32 2.93
C VAL A 74 -3.16 16.39 4.14
N LYS A 75 -4.15 16.40 5.03
CA LYS A 75 -4.15 15.61 6.27
C LYS A 75 -4.77 14.24 6.03
N VAL A 76 -4.13 13.20 6.57
CA VAL A 76 -4.56 11.80 6.42
C VAL A 76 -4.86 11.21 7.80
N LYS A 77 -6.09 10.77 8.01
CA LYS A 77 -6.60 10.19 9.27
C LYS A 77 -6.73 8.66 9.10
N TYR A 78 -5.72 7.92 9.55
CA TYR A 78 -5.73 6.46 9.51
C TYR A 78 -6.61 5.86 10.61
N MET A 79 -7.41 4.86 10.24
CA MET A 79 -8.24 4.10 11.16
C MET A 79 -7.49 2.88 11.73
N ASP A 80 -6.49 3.16 12.57
CA ASP A 80 -5.89 2.13 13.41
C ASP A 80 -6.84 1.81 14.59
N SER A 81 -7.06 0.53 14.89
CA SER A 81 -8.31 0.09 15.51
C SER A 81 -8.49 0.40 17.01
N LYS A 82 -9.66 0.98 17.35
CA LYS A 82 -10.28 1.06 18.70
C LYS A 82 -9.75 2.12 19.70
N SER A 83 -9.64 3.38 19.26
CA SER A 83 -9.58 4.57 20.15
C SER A 83 -9.91 5.84 19.33
N GLU A 84 -10.69 6.84 19.76
CA GLU A 84 -11.44 7.03 21.03
C GLU A 84 -12.94 7.40 20.82
N LYS A 85 -13.37 8.62 21.25
CA LYS A 85 -14.78 8.99 21.54
C LYS A 85 -15.48 9.79 20.45
N GLU A 86 -14.73 10.21 19.44
CA GLU A 86 -15.15 11.09 18.33
C GLU A 86 -15.18 10.30 17.02
N SER A 87 -15.89 10.81 16.00
CA SER A 87 -16.07 10.06 14.76
C SER A 87 -14.72 9.85 14.04
N PRO A 88 -14.40 8.64 13.57
CA PRO A 88 -13.26 8.42 12.67
C PRO A 88 -13.38 9.22 11.36
N LEU A 89 -14.58 9.62 10.93
CA LEU A 89 -14.82 10.41 9.72
C LEU A 89 -14.98 11.91 9.94
N GLU A 90 -14.92 12.39 11.19
CA GLU A 90 -15.07 13.83 11.49
C GLU A 90 -14.17 14.72 10.59
N ASP A 91 -14.80 15.71 9.96
CA ASP A 91 -14.30 16.63 8.93
C ASP A 91 -13.70 15.99 7.64
N ALA A 92 -13.73 14.67 7.48
CA ALA A 92 -13.21 13.98 6.31
C ALA A 92 -14.03 14.28 5.04
N LYS A 93 -13.34 14.66 3.96
CA LYS A 93 -13.95 14.96 2.66
C LYS A 93 -14.16 13.70 1.79
N ILE A 94 -13.49 12.59 2.14
CA ILE A 94 -13.61 11.26 1.50
C ILE A 94 -13.06 10.17 2.45
N LEU A 95 -13.57 8.94 2.30
CA LEU A 95 -13.01 7.72 2.88
C LEU A 95 -12.33 6.87 1.79
N ILE A 96 -11.04 6.56 1.95
CA ILE A 96 -10.36 5.50 1.20
C ILE A 96 -10.52 4.19 2.00
N TYR A 97 -11.15 3.18 1.42
CA TYR A 97 -11.49 1.92 2.10
C TYR A 97 -10.92 0.70 1.39
N GLN A 98 -10.00 -0.01 2.04
CA GLN A 98 -9.52 -1.34 1.65
C GLN A 98 -10.16 -2.46 2.50
N GLY A 99 -10.48 -2.16 3.76
CA GLY A 99 -10.91 -3.11 4.78
C GLY A 99 -10.81 -2.48 6.16
N GLY A 100 -11.13 -3.25 7.21
CA GLY A 100 -11.15 -2.77 8.59
C GLY A 100 -12.50 -3.05 9.25
N ASP A 101 -12.95 -2.13 10.11
CA ASP A 101 -14.27 -2.22 10.73
C ASP A 101 -15.37 -1.83 9.71
N PRO A 102 -16.30 -2.72 9.35
CA PRO A 102 -17.31 -2.44 8.32
C PRO A 102 -18.37 -1.42 8.76
N SER A 103 -18.47 -1.08 10.04
CA SER A 103 -19.43 -0.06 10.51
C SER A 103 -19.15 1.33 9.91
N ILE A 104 -17.89 1.62 9.56
CA ILE A 104 -17.48 2.87 8.92
C ILE A 104 -18.21 3.14 7.60
N LEU A 105 -18.57 2.08 6.87
CA LEU A 105 -19.25 2.20 5.59
C LEU A 105 -20.68 2.73 5.78
N GLN A 106 -21.33 2.40 6.89
CA GLN A 106 -22.63 2.94 7.27
C GLN A 106 -22.54 4.39 7.77
N GLU A 107 -21.49 4.71 8.53
CA GLU A 107 -21.20 6.08 8.99
C GLU A 107 -20.97 7.02 7.79
N SER A 108 -20.08 6.64 6.87
CA SER A 108 -19.78 7.36 5.63
C SER A 108 -21.03 7.56 4.76
N GLN A 109 -21.90 6.54 4.65
CA GLN A 109 -23.18 6.68 3.94
C GLN A 109 -24.15 7.65 4.63
N SER A 110 -24.23 7.63 5.97
CA SER A 110 -25.09 8.51 6.77
C SER A 110 -24.68 9.98 6.62
N GLU A 111 -23.37 10.23 6.71
CA GLU A 111 -22.77 11.57 6.60
C GLU A 111 -22.61 12.05 5.14
N LYS A 112 -22.81 11.13 4.17
CA LYS A 112 -22.66 11.34 2.71
C LYS A 112 -21.22 11.67 2.30
N ILE A 113 -20.27 11.15 3.06
CA ILE A 113 -18.84 11.19 2.74
C ILE A 113 -18.61 10.15 1.63
N PRO A 114 -18.05 10.55 0.46
CA PRO A 114 -17.83 9.63 -0.65
C PRO A 114 -16.78 8.56 -0.27
N ILE A 115 -16.90 7.39 -0.90
CA ILE A 115 -16.01 6.25 -0.65
C ILE A 115 -15.23 5.91 -1.92
N LEU A 116 -13.92 5.81 -1.79
CA LEU A 116 -13.03 5.25 -2.81
C LEU A 116 -12.56 3.87 -2.34
N ALA A 117 -12.92 2.82 -3.09
CA ALA A 117 -12.51 1.47 -2.77
C ALA A 117 -11.04 1.21 -3.17
N LEU A 118 -10.37 0.32 -2.43
CA LEU A 118 -8.96 0.00 -2.62
C LEU A 118 -8.74 -1.51 -2.53
N THR A 119 -8.15 -2.08 -3.58
CA THR A 119 -7.90 -3.52 -3.79
C THR A 119 -9.17 -4.39 -3.92
N HIS A 120 -10.22 -4.16 -3.12
CA HIS A 120 -11.45 -4.94 -3.07
C HIS A 120 -12.69 -4.04 -2.98
N LEU A 121 -13.85 -4.49 -3.45
CA LEU A 121 -15.12 -3.75 -3.28
C LEU A 121 -15.74 -4.00 -1.90
N PRO A 122 -16.22 -2.95 -1.20
CA PRO A 122 -16.98 -3.11 0.04
C PRO A 122 -18.40 -3.64 -0.23
N SER A 123 -18.84 -4.64 0.53
CA SER A 123 -20.19 -5.20 0.43
C SER A 123 -21.27 -4.17 0.82
N GLY A 124 -22.39 -4.18 0.09
CA GLY A 124 -23.58 -3.38 0.42
C GLY A 124 -23.48 -1.86 0.18
N VAL A 125 -22.33 -1.35 -0.26
CA VAL A 125 -22.10 0.08 -0.49
C VAL A 125 -21.46 0.31 -1.85
N LYS A 126 -21.99 1.27 -2.63
CA LYS A 126 -21.38 1.67 -3.90
C LYS A 126 -20.30 2.73 -3.65
N PRO A 127 -19.02 2.49 -3.98
CA PRO A 127 -17.99 3.53 -4.02
C PRO A 127 -18.07 4.35 -5.32
N GLU A 128 -17.47 5.54 -5.30
CA GLU A 128 -17.32 6.42 -6.48
C GLU A 128 -16.32 5.84 -7.51
N GLY A 129 -15.44 4.94 -7.06
CA GLY A 129 -14.52 4.18 -7.89
C GLY A 129 -13.74 3.15 -7.07
N ILE A 130 -12.89 2.38 -7.74
CA ILE A 130 -11.94 1.43 -7.12
C ILE A 130 -10.54 1.55 -7.74
N ILE A 131 -9.51 1.46 -6.91
CA ILE A 131 -8.14 1.17 -7.35
C ILE A 131 -7.86 -0.32 -7.15
N ILE A 132 -7.46 -1.05 -8.19
CA ILE A 132 -7.29 -2.52 -8.14
C ILE A 132 -6.03 -2.93 -8.94
N PRO A 133 -5.24 -3.94 -8.52
CA PRO A 133 -4.20 -4.50 -9.38
C PRO A 133 -4.79 -5.18 -10.64
N ASP A 134 -3.97 -5.37 -11.67
CA ASP A 134 -4.33 -6.22 -12.82
C ASP A 134 -4.31 -7.71 -12.42
N GLN A 135 -5.47 -8.20 -12.01
CA GLN A 135 -5.64 -9.54 -11.44
C GLN A 135 -5.54 -10.65 -12.49
N GLU A 136 -6.11 -10.47 -13.69
CA GLU A 136 -5.92 -11.44 -14.78
C GLU A 136 -4.44 -11.52 -15.17
N LYS A 137 -3.73 -10.38 -15.21
CA LYS A 137 -2.30 -10.38 -15.50
C LYS A 137 -1.45 -10.99 -14.38
N ALA A 138 -1.82 -10.79 -13.11
CA ALA A 138 -1.19 -11.50 -12.00
C ALA A 138 -1.34 -13.01 -12.20
N GLY A 139 -2.54 -13.45 -12.58
CA GLY A 139 -2.85 -14.84 -12.89
C GLY A 139 -2.00 -15.42 -14.02
N GLU A 140 -1.79 -14.67 -15.11
CA GLU A 140 -0.84 -15.07 -16.16
C GLU A 140 0.61 -15.15 -15.64
N LEU A 141 1.10 -14.11 -14.96
CA LEU A 141 2.50 -13.99 -14.54
C LEU A 141 2.90 -15.06 -13.51
N MET A 142 1.98 -15.48 -12.63
CA MET A 142 2.19 -16.61 -11.72
C MET A 142 2.49 -17.89 -12.50
N VAL A 143 1.73 -18.13 -13.57
CA VAL A 143 1.90 -19.31 -14.44
C VAL A 143 3.16 -19.20 -15.29
N GLN A 144 3.49 -18.02 -15.83
CA GLN A 144 4.75 -17.81 -16.55
C GLN A 144 5.95 -18.15 -15.66
N THR A 145 5.96 -17.67 -14.42
CA THR A 145 7.03 -17.91 -13.44
C THR A 145 7.12 -19.39 -12.99
N LEU A 146 5.99 -20.11 -12.98
CA LEU A 146 5.93 -21.55 -12.72
C LEU A 146 6.50 -22.39 -13.89
N LEU A 147 6.20 -22.01 -15.14
CA LEU A 147 6.56 -22.75 -16.35
C LEU A 147 8.08 -22.80 -16.60
N ASP A 148 8.84 -21.85 -16.05
CA ASP A 148 10.31 -21.86 -16.00
C ASP A 148 10.91 -23.06 -15.26
N LYS A 149 10.08 -23.85 -14.55
CA LYS A 149 10.48 -25.05 -13.80
C LYS A 149 9.56 -26.26 -14.04
N VAL A 150 8.27 -26.05 -14.33
CA VAL A 150 7.28 -27.13 -14.44
C VAL A 150 6.63 -27.14 -15.81
N THR A 151 6.90 -28.17 -16.61
CA THR A 151 6.37 -28.34 -17.97
C THR A 151 5.34 -29.47 -18.10
N GLU A 152 5.19 -30.29 -17.06
CA GLU A 152 4.25 -31.42 -16.98
C GLU A 152 3.93 -31.77 -15.52
N GLY A 153 2.83 -32.51 -15.30
CA GLY A 153 2.40 -32.99 -13.98
C GLY A 153 1.15 -32.27 -13.43
N GLN A 154 0.93 -32.36 -12.12
CA GLN A 154 -0.21 -31.71 -11.46
C GLN A 154 0.20 -30.35 -10.85
N ILE A 155 -0.65 -29.34 -11.06
CA ILE A 155 -0.55 -28.03 -10.41
C ILE A 155 -1.76 -27.85 -9.49
N VAL A 156 -1.50 -27.44 -8.25
CA VAL A 156 -2.55 -27.01 -7.31
C VAL A 156 -2.65 -25.49 -7.34
N ILE A 157 -3.85 -24.96 -7.47
CA ILE A 157 -4.15 -23.54 -7.26
C ILE A 157 -4.85 -23.42 -5.90
N LEU A 158 -4.23 -22.71 -4.96
CA LEU A 158 -4.88 -22.25 -3.73
C LEU A 158 -5.49 -20.88 -4.04
N GLN A 159 -6.79 -20.87 -4.32
CA GLN A 159 -7.55 -19.65 -4.56
C GLN A 159 -7.89 -18.97 -3.23
N GLY A 160 -7.90 -17.64 -3.22
CA GLY A 160 -8.46 -16.83 -2.12
C GLY A 160 -9.98 -16.99 -1.98
N ASP A 161 -10.67 -15.98 -1.45
CA ASP A 161 -12.12 -16.03 -1.37
C ASP A 161 -12.72 -15.92 -2.80
N PRO A 162 -13.55 -16.86 -3.27
CA PRO A 162 -14.16 -16.79 -4.61
C PRO A 162 -15.09 -15.60 -4.85
N ASN A 163 -15.53 -14.91 -3.80
CA ASN A 163 -16.45 -13.77 -3.86
C ASN A 163 -15.71 -12.42 -3.82
N GLU A 164 -14.41 -12.41 -3.52
CA GLU A 164 -13.58 -11.22 -3.44
C GLU A 164 -13.24 -10.67 -4.83
N SER A 165 -13.27 -9.34 -4.98
CA SER A 165 -13.04 -8.68 -6.27
C SER A 165 -11.65 -8.99 -6.82
N GLY A 166 -11.58 -9.52 -8.05
CA GLY A 166 -10.33 -9.96 -8.67
C GLY A 166 -9.99 -11.44 -8.53
N SER A 167 -10.65 -12.16 -7.62
CA SER A 167 -10.36 -13.59 -7.35
C SER A 167 -10.67 -14.50 -8.53
N GLN A 168 -11.75 -14.20 -9.27
CA GLN A 168 -12.13 -14.97 -10.46
C GLN A 168 -11.27 -14.60 -11.66
N GLU A 169 -10.88 -13.33 -11.78
CA GLU A 169 -10.00 -12.79 -12.82
C GLU A 169 -8.60 -13.40 -12.71
N LEU A 170 -8.02 -13.48 -11.50
CA LEU A 170 -6.72 -14.11 -11.27
C LEU A 170 -6.78 -15.62 -11.54
N LEU A 171 -7.84 -16.31 -11.10
CA LEU A 171 -8.07 -17.72 -11.44
C LEU A 171 -8.23 -17.92 -12.96
N ALA A 172 -8.91 -17.00 -13.65
CA ALA A 172 -9.07 -17.02 -15.11
C ALA A 172 -7.72 -16.85 -15.81
N GLY A 173 -6.90 -15.88 -15.40
CA GLY A 173 -5.53 -15.69 -15.91
C GLY A 173 -4.65 -16.93 -15.71
N ASN A 174 -4.72 -17.57 -14.53
CA ASN A 174 -4.03 -18.85 -14.31
C ASN A 174 -4.50 -19.92 -15.32
N ARG A 175 -5.82 -20.14 -15.41
CA ARG A 175 -6.41 -21.22 -16.22
C ARG A 175 -6.24 -20.98 -17.72
N ALA A 176 -6.37 -19.73 -18.18
CA ALA A 176 -6.22 -19.34 -19.57
C ALA A 176 -4.81 -19.66 -20.08
N LEU A 177 -3.76 -19.37 -19.31
CA LEU A 177 -2.40 -19.74 -19.69
C LEU A 177 -2.12 -21.24 -19.51
N LEU A 178 -2.53 -21.87 -18.40
CA LEU A 178 -2.32 -23.30 -18.15
C LEU A 178 -3.02 -24.20 -19.20
N SER A 179 -4.16 -23.77 -19.75
CA SER A 179 -4.89 -24.50 -20.80
C SER A 179 -4.05 -24.81 -22.06
N LYS A 180 -2.98 -24.02 -22.29
CA LYS A 180 -2.07 -24.15 -23.44
C LYS A 180 -1.03 -25.28 -23.26
N TYR A 181 -0.99 -25.92 -22.08
CA TYR A 181 -0.01 -26.93 -21.69
C TYR A 181 -0.68 -28.28 -21.40
N PRO A 182 -0.97 -29.12 -22.43
CA PRO A 182 -1.80 -30.33 -22.28
C PRO A 182 -1.15 -31.46 -21.45
N LYS A 183 0.12 -31.30 -21.04
CA LYS A 183 0.80 -32.18 -20.09
C LYS A 183 0.60 -31.77 -18.61
N ILE A 184 -0.02 -30.62 -18.37
CA ILE A 184 -0.31 -30.10 -17.04
C ILE A 184 -1.80 -30.30 -16.74
N THR A 185 -2.11 -30.87 -15.58
CA THR A 185 -3.48 -30.96 -15.06
C THR A 185 -3.62 -30.10 -13.81
N VAL A 186 -4.74 -29.38 -13.70
CA VAL A 186 -4.95 -28.38 -12.64
C VAL A 186 -5.99 -28.86 -11.63
N HIS A 187 -5.69 -28.70 -10.35
CA HIS A 187 -6.64 -28.81 -9.25
C HIS A 187 -6.78 -27.45 -8.56
N THR A 188 -7.99 -27.02 -8.23
CA THR A 188 -8.23 -25.75 -7.50
C THR A 188 -8.84 -26.07 -6.15
N ILE A 189 -8.22 -25.54 -5.09
CA ILE A 189 -8.73 -25.53 -3.72
C ILE A 189 -9.07 -24.08 -3.41
N ALA A 190 -10.33 -23.77 -3.17
CA ALA A 190 -10.77 -22.43 -2.80
C ALA A 190 -10.68 -22.23 -1.28
N SER A 191 -10.38 -21.00 -0.87
CA SER A 191 -10.32 -20.59 0.53
C SER A 191 -11.20 -19.35 0.78
N PRO A 192 -12.54 -19.51 0.84
CA PRO A 192 -13.43 -18.51 1.42
C PRO A 192 -12.95 -17.99 2.78
N GLN A 193 -13.31 -16.76 3.13
CA GLN A 193 -12.91 -16.08 4.36
C GLN A 193 -13.16 -16.95 5.60
N GLY A 194 -12.11 -17.17 6.42
CA GLY A 194 -12.18 -17.98 7.64
C GLY A 194 -12.11 -19.50 7.40
N SER A 195 -11.80 -19.95 6.19
CA SER A 195 -11.65 -21.38 5.83
C SER A 195 -10.21 -21.80 5.50
N GLU A 196 -9.22 -20.98 5.86
CA GLU A 196 -7.79 -21.19 5.55
C GLU A 196 -7.27 -22.52 6.12
N SER A 197 -7.80 -22.92 7.29
CA SER A 197 -7.53 -24.22 7.91
C SER A 197 -8.09 -25.41 7.11
N VAL A 198 -9.23 -25.24 6.44
CA VAL A 198 -9.85 -26.22 5.53
C VAL A 198 -9.06 -26.30 4.22
N ALA A 199 -8.61 -25.16 3.69
CA ALA A 199 -7.73 -25.10 2.52
C ALA A 199 -6.37 -25.79 2.79
N ARG A 200 -5.74 -25.53 3.94
CA ARG A 200 -4.51 -26.24 4.38
C ARG A 200 -4.75 -27.75 4.48
N THR A 201 -5.84 -28.16 5.11
CA THR A 201 -6.18 -29.59 5.28
C THR A 201 -6.38 -30.26 3.92
N SER A 202 -7.09 -29.60 3.01
CA SER A 202 -7.34 -30.08 1.64
C SER A 202 -6.06 -30.21 0.83
N LEU A 203 -5.08 -29.30 1.01
CA LEU A 203 -3.77 -29.42 0.39
C LEU A 203 -2.99 -30.64 0.90
N VAL A 204 -2.97 -30.87 2.22
CA VAL A 204 -2.34 -32.06 2.83
C VAL A 204 -2.96 -33.34 2.26
N ASP A 205 -4.29 -33.43 2.26
CA ASP A 205 -5.05 -34.55 1.70
C ASP A 205 -4.75 -34.77 0.22
N PHE A 206 -4.67 -33.70 -0.58
CA PHE A 206 -4.42 -33.80 -2.02
C PHE A 206 -3.00 -34.27 -2.34
N LEU A 207 -1.99 -33.78 -1.61
CA LEU A 207 -0.60 -34.21 -1.72
C LEU A 207 -0.44 -35.69 -1.33
N GLN A 208 -1.07 -36.13 -0.23
CA GLN A 208 -1.05 -37.54 0.19
C GLN A 208 -1.72 -38.48 -0.82
N LYS A 209 -2.78 -38.04 -1.50
CA LYS A 209 -3.48 -38.81 -2.54
C LYS A 209 -2.77 -38.78 -3.90
N ASN A 210 -1.82 -37.87 -4.10
CA ASN A 210 -1.08 -37.69 -5.36
C ASN A 210 0.45 -37.60 -5.14
N PRO A 211 1.07 -38.60 -4.48
CA PRO A 211 2.51 -38.60 -4.20
C PRO A 211 3.31 -38.53 -5.50
N ASP A 212 4.32 -37.66 -5.51
CA ASP A 212 5.24 -37.42 -6.65
C ASP A 212 4.55 -37.07 -8.00
N LYS A 213 3.28 -36.62 -7.97
CA LYS A 213 2.57 -36.07 -9.14
C LYS A 213 2.42 -34.55 -9.11
N VAL A 214 2.35 -33.95 -7.93
CA VAL A 214 2.20 -32.50 -7.76
C VAL A 214 3.56 -31.85 -7.93
N GLN A 215 3.70 -31.09 -9.01
CA GLN A 215 4.97 -30.46 -9.39
C GLN A 215 5.01 -28.98 -9.01
N GLY A 216 3.85 -28.34 -8.80
CA GLY A 216 3.79 -26.96 -8.32
C GLY A 216 2.48 -26.53 -7.66
N ILE A 217 2.57 -25.43 -6.92
CA ILE A 217 1.48 -24.75 -6.22
C ILE A 217 1.51 -23.26 -6.61
N LEU A 218 0.35 -22.75 -7.01
CA LEU A 218 0.07 -21.32 -7.16
C LEU A 218 -0.79 -20.89 -5.97
N ALA A 219 -0.29 -19.99 -5.12
CA ALA A 219 -1.03 -19.48 -3.97
C ALA A 219 -1.39 -18.00 -4.19
N HIS A 220 -2.68 -17.68 -4.23
CA HIS A 220 -3.16 -16.35 -4.63
C HIS A 220 -2.80 -15.24 -3.62
N THR A 221 -2.77 -15.56 -2.32
CA THR A 221 -2.46 -14.60 -1.24
C THR A 221 -1.23 -15.03 -0.45
N GLU A 222 -0.63 -14.08 0.28
CA GLU A 222 0.52 -14.33 1.16
C GLU A 222 0.17 -15.38 2.23
N THR A 223 -1.01 -15.29 2.84
CA THR A 223 -1.50 -16.26 3.83
C THR A 223 -1.52 -17.68 3.27
N LEU A 224 -2.02 -17.86 2.03
CA LEU A 224 -2.03 -19.17 1.37
C LEU A 224 -0.61 -19.63 0.97
N ALA A 225 0.29 -18.72 0.62
CA ALA A 225 1.69 -19.03 0.34
C ALA A 225 2.45 -19.50 1.59
N VAL A 226 2.20 -18.88 2.75
CA VAL A 226 2.71 -19.35 4.06
C VAL A 226 2.20 -20.76 4.36
N GLN A 227 0.88 -20.99 4.30
CA GLN A 227 0.28 -22.30 4.56
C GLN A 227 0.85 -23.39 3.62
N ALA A 228 1.01 -23.08 2.33
CA ALA A 228 1.63 -23.98 1.36
C ALA A 228 3.10 -24.28 1.70
N SER A 229 3.91 -23.26 1.99
CA SER A 229 5.32 -23.41 2.33
C SER A 229 5.53 -24.26 3.58
N GLU A 230 4.65 -24.15 4.58
CA GLU A 230 4.71 -24.98 5.78
C GLU A 230 4.31 -26.44 5.50
N VAL A 231 3.23 -26.67 4.75
CA VAL A 231 2.78 -28.03 4.39
C VAL A 231 3.85 -28.75 3.56
N LEU A 232 4.45 -28.07 2.59
CA LEU A 232 5.55 -28.62 1.80
C LEU A 232 6.77 -28.97 2.68
N LYS A 233 7.14 -28.11 3.62
CA LYS A 233 8.24 -28.36 4.57
C LYS A 233 7.94 -29.53 5.52
N GLN A 234 6.72 -29.61 6.04
CA GLN A 234 6.26 -30.71 6.90
C GLN A 234 6.24 -32.06 6.15
N ALA A 235 5.89 -32.05 4.86
CA ALA A 235 5.89 -33.23 3.99
C ALA A 235 7.26 -33.57 3.36
N GLN A 236 8.31 -32.78 3.63
CA GLN A 236 9.64 -32.90 2.98
C GLN A 236 9.58 -32.77 1.43
N LEU A 237 8.64 -31.95 0.96
CA LEU A 237 8.34 -31.67 -0.45
C LEU A 237 8.83 -30.29 -0.91
N ASP A 238 9.35 -29.43 -0.03
CA ASP A 238 9.80 -28.06 -0.32
C ASP A 238 11.03 -27.94 -1.24
N LYS A 239 11.58 -29.09 -1.68
CA LYS A 239 12.65 -29.21 -2.68
C LYS A 239 12.22 -30.04 -3.91
N LYS A 240 10.97 -30.51 -3.96
CA LYS A 240 10.34 -31.20 -5.09
C LYS A 240 9.26 -30.35 -5.78
N VAL A 241 8.43 -29.68 -4.98
CA VAL A 241 7.24 -28.96 -5.43
C VAL A 241 7.56 -27.46 -5.51
N VAL A 242 7.31 -26.86 -6.68
CA VAL A 242 7.49 -25.44 -6.91
C VAL A 242 6.38 -24.63 -6.21
N LEU A 243 6.73 -23.58 -5.47
CA LEU A 243 5.75 -22.64 -4.89
C LEU A 243 5.91 -21.25 -5.49
N ILE A 244 4.80 -20.70 -5.99
CA ILE A 244 4.66 -19.32 -6.49
C ILE A 244 3.56 -18.61 -5.68
N GLY A 245 3.87 -17.40 -5.17
CA GLY A 245 2.91 -16.50 -4.55
C GLY A 245 2.25 -15.55 -5.57
N GLY A 246 1.14 -14.91 -5.16
CA GLY A 246 0.43 -13.88 -5.91
C GLY A 246 0.43 -12.50 -5.24
N GLN A 247 1.16 -12.32 -4.14
CA GLN A 247 1.12 -11.15 -3.27
C GLN A 247 2.49 -10.94 -2.59
N ALA A 248 3.44 -10.40 -3.34
CA ALA A 248 4.80 -10.17 -2.85
C ALA A 248 4.79 -9.24 -1.63
N SER A 249 5.49 -9.67 -0.58
CA SER A 249 5.60 -9.02 0.72
C SER A 249 7.00 -9.26 1.30
N VAL A 250 7.46 -8.49 2.29
CA VAL A 250 8.81 -8.72 2.86
C VAL A 250 9.00 -10.16 3.39
N PRO A 251 8.04 -10.80 4.09
CA PRO A 251 8.13 -12.22 4.44
C PRO A 251 8.21 -13.17 3.24
N SER A 252 7.46 -12.91 2.16
CA SER A 252 7.52 -13.75 0.95
C SER A 252 8.85 -13.64 0.22
N LEU A 253 9.37 -12.41 0.11
CA LEU A 253 10.69 -12.12 -0.46
C LEU A 253 11.82 -12.74 0.38
N GLN A 254 11.63 -12.94 1.69
CA GLN A 254 12.55 -13.71 2.53
C GLN A 254 12.46 -15.22 2.24
N ARG A 255 11.25 -15.80 2.10
CA ARG A 255 11.09 -17.21 1.66
C ARG A 255 11.65 -17.49 0.27
N MET A 256 11.64 -16.48 -0.61
CA MET A 256 12.32 -16.55 -1.91
C MET A 256 13.84 -16.62 -1.77
N ALA A 257 14.44 -15.84 -0.86
CA ALA A 257 15.87 -15.89 -0.60
C ALA A 257 16.32 -17.22 0.04
N THR A 258 15.46 -17.90 0.81
CA THR A 258 15.75 -19.25 1.34
C THR A 258 15.41 -20.39 0.38
N GLY A 259 14.84 -20.11 -0.79
CA GLY A 259 14.41 -21.15 -1.74
C GLY A 259 13.30 -22.06 -1.19
N SER A 260 12.41 -21.51 -0.36
CA SER A 260 11.16 -22.16 0.07
C SER A 260 9.95 -21.74 -0.79
N GLN A 261 10.13 -20.66 -1.56
CA GLN A 261 9.26 -20.15 -2.61
C GLN A 261 10.19 -19.74 -3.76
N ILE A 262 9.78 -19.82 -5.03
CA ILE A 262 10.69 -19.47 -6.16
C ILE A 262 10.29 -18.21 -6.92
N GLY A 263 9.05 -17.74 -6.73
CA GLY A 263 8.49 -16.57 -7.41
C GLY A 263 7.29 -16.00 -6.67
N ASP A 264 6.94 -14.76 -7.00
CA ASP A 264 5.79 -14.05 -6.43
C ASP A 264 5.29 -12.97 -7.41
N ILE A 265 4.20 -12.27 -7.10
CA ILE A 265 3.71 -11.12 -7.87
C ILE A 265 3.74 -9.85 -7.01
N ASP A 266 4.54 -8.87 -7.43
CA ASP A 266 4.45 -7.50 -6.95
C ASP A 266 3.18 -6.85 -7.50
N THR A 267 2.19 -6.67 -6.62
CA THR A 267 0.89 -6.04 -6.92
C THR A 267 0.97 -4.50 -6.90
N SER A 268 2.18 -3.93 -6.91
CA SER A 268 2.48 -2.50 -6.84
C SER A 268 1.76 -1.75 -5.70
N PRO A 269 1.79 -2.21 -4.43
CA PRO A 269 0.99 -1.65 -3.33
C PRO A 269 1.23 -0.16 -3.08
N TYR A 270 2.47 0.33 -3.22
CA TYR A 270 2.77 1.77 -3.16
C TYR A 270 2.08 2.57 -4.29
N LEU A 271 1.98 2.01 -5.51
CA LEU A 271 1.24 2.65 -6.60
C LEU A 271 -0.27 2.57 -6.40
N GLN A 272 -0.80 1.51 -5.77
CA GLN A 272 -2.21 1.46 -5.38
C GLN A 272 -2.54 2.61 -4.42
N GLY A 273 -1.75 2.80 -3.36
CA GLY A 273 -1.90 3.93 -2.43
C GLY A 273 -1.77 5.30 -3.10
N ALA A 274 -0.76 5.48 -3.97
CA ALA A 274 -0.57 6.73 -4.70
C ALA A 274 -1.73 7.06 -5.66
N ASN A 275 -2.24 6.07 -6.41
CA ASN A 275 -3.41 6.25 -7.27
C ASN A 275 -4.68 6.51 -6.44
N ALA A 276 -4.81 5.90 -5.26
CA ALA A 276 -5.94 6.13 -4.36
C ALA A 276 -5.97 7.59 -3.88
N TYR A 277 -4.84 8.15 -3.46
CA TYR A 277 -4.75 9.56 -3.13
C TYR A 277 -5.11 10.47 -4.33
N GLN A 278 -4.61 10.17 -5.53
CA GLN A 278 -4.89 10.97 -6.74
C GLN A 278 -6.38 10.93 -7.14
N TRP A 279 -7.05 9.78 -7.01
CA TRP A 279 -8.49 9.68 -7.26
C TRP A 279 -9.30 10.32 -6.12
N ALA A 280 -8.83 10.24 -4.88
CA ALA A 280 -9.45 10.92 -3.74
C ALA A 280 -9.47 12.45 -3.91
N GLN A 281 -8.34 13.07 -4.26
CA GLN A 281 -8.26 14.50 -4.57
C GLN A 281 -9.24 14.90 -5.69
N LYS A 282 -9.31 14.10 -6.78
CA LYS A 282 -10.26 14.36 -7.87
C LYS A 282 -11.73 14.27 -7.43
N ILE A 283 -12.09 13.29 -6.61
CA ILE A 283 -13.45 13.13 -6.07
C ILE A 283 -13.82 14.31 -5.18
N ILE A 284 -12.91 14.75 -4.29
CA ILE A 284 -13.09 15.94 -3.43
C ILE A 284 -13.34 17.20 -4.29
N ASN A 285 -12.49 17.41 -5.30
CA ASN A 285 -12.57 18.54 -6.23
C ASN A 285 -13.74 18.45 -7.25
N LYS A 286 -14.43 17.30 -7.31
CA LYS A 286 -15.47 16.97 -8.31
C LYS A 286 -14.95 17.01 -9.76
N GLU A 287 -13.67 16.66 -9.92
CA GLU A 287 -13.01 16.48 -11.21
C GLU A 287 -13.35 15.12 -11.83
N PRO A 288 -13.34 14.99 -13.17
CA PRO A 288 -13.56 13.70 -13.83
C PRO A 288 -12.40 12.73 -13.56
N LEU A 289 -12.74 11.51 -13.17
CA LEU A 289 -11.81 10.40 -13.07
C LEU A 289 -11.30 9.98 -14.46
N GLU A 290 -10.05 9.52 -14.52
CA GLU A 290 -9.44 8.97 -15.74
C GLU A 290 -9.81 7.49 -15.87
N VAL A 291 -11.03 7.24 -16.32
CA VAL A 291 -11.64 5.90 -16.38
C VAL A 291 -11.37 5.24 -17.74
N ASN A 292 -10.64 4.13 -17.73
CA ASN A 292 -10.46 3.24 -18.88
C ASN A 292 -10.97 1.81 -18.63
N HIS A 293 -11.37 1.48 -17.40
CA HIS A 293 -11.98 0.21 -17.01
C HIS A 293 -13.12 0.46 -16.00
N SER A 294 -14.01 -0.51 -15.85
CA SER A 294 -15.04 -0.54 -14.81
C SER A 294 -15.22 -1.97 -14.29
N ILE A 295 -15.68 -2.10 -13.04
CA ILE A 295 -16.15 -3.38 -12.48
C ILE A 295 -17.68 -3.35 -12.45
N THR A 296 -18.31 -4.44 -12.89
CA THR A 296 -19.76 -4.65 -12.74
C THR A 296 -20.01 -5.49 -11.50
N SER A 297 -20.88 -5.01 -10.61
CA SER A 297 -21.18 -5.60 -9.31
C SER A 297 -22.69 -5.58 -9.04
N GLU A 298 -23.15 -6.16 -7.93
CA GLU A 298 -24.53 -5.96 -7.45
C GLU A 298 -24.82 -4.47 -7.13
N GLN A 299 -23.78 -3.68 -6.81
CA GLN A 299 -23.87 -2.23 -6.60
C GLN A 299 -23.81 -1.43 -7.93
N GLY A 300 -23.85 -2.13 -9.08
CA GLY A 300 -23.84 -1.57 -10.43
C GLY A 300 -22.43 -1.46 -11.03
N GLU A 301 -22.30 -0.62 -12.05
CA GLU A 301 -21.01 -0.32 -12.70
C GLU A 301 -20.22 0.71 -11.88
N ILE A 302 -18.96 0.40 -11.59
CA ILE A 302 -18.05 1.17 -10.73
C ILE A 302 -16.77 1.49 -11.53
N PRO A 303 -16.35 2.77 -11.65
CA PRO A 303 -15.09 3.16 -12.29
C PRO A 303 -13.87 2.48 -11.65
N ALA A 304 -12.96 1.93 -12.47
CA ALA A 304 -11.81 1.17 -11.98
C ALA A 304 -10.47 1.70 -12.53
N LYS A 305 -9.52 1.95 -11.62
CA LYS A 305 -8.10 2.16 -11.95
C LYS A 305 -7.35 0.85 -11.81
N VAL A 306 -7.06 0.21 -12.95
CA VAL A 306 -6.20 -0.97 -12.99
C VAL A 306 -4.74 -0.54 -12.81
N VAL A 307 -4.02 -1.19 -11.89
CA VAL A 307 -2.62 -0.93 -11.55
C VAL A 307 -1.74 -2.10 -12.03
N GLU A 308 -0.67 -1.78 -12.77
CA GLU A 308 0.24 -2.79 -13.31
C GLU A 308 0.91 -3.66 -12.23
N VAL A 309 0.96 -4.96 -12.49
CA VAL A 309 1.59 -5.98 -11.64
C VAL A 309 2.84 -6.55 -12.28
N LYS A 310 3.79 -7.06 -11.47
CA LYS A 310 5.12 -7.51 -11.94
C LYS A 310 5.51 -8.84 -11.32
N SER A 311 6.13 -9.73 -12.10
CA SER A 311 6.69 -10.97 -11.56
C SER A 311 7.96 -10.69 -10.75
N VAL A 312 8.00 -11.23 -9.54
CA VAL A 312 9.22 -11.34 -8.73
C VAL A 312 9.81 -12.73 -8.95
N THR A 313 11.10 -12.75 -9.29
CA THR A 313 11.86 -13.94 -9.66
C THR A 313 13.26 -13.84 -9.05
N PRO A 314 14.07 -14.91 -9.04
CA PRO A 314 15.45 -14.83 -8.55
C PRO A 314 16.33 -13.81 -9.30
N ALA A 315 15.93 -13.38 -10.51
CA ALA A 315 16.66 -12.41 -11.32
C ALA A 315 16.44 -10.94 -10.88
N ASN A 316 15.30 -10.60 -10.26
CA ASN A 316 15.01 -9.24 -9.76
C ASN A 316 14.82 -9.16 -8.23
N LEU A 317 14.75 -10.30 -7.53
CA LEU A 317 14.51 -10.41 -6.08
C LEU A 317 15.29 -9.39 -5.23
N ALA A 318 16.59 -9.22 -5.44
CA ALA A 318 17.41 -8.31 -4.65
C ALA A 318 17.03 -6.82 -4.83
N VAL A 319 16.54 -6.44 -6.01
CA VAL A 319 16.04 -5.08 -6.30
C VAL A 319 14.67 -4.88 -5.65
N THR A 320 13.77 -5.87 -5.78
CA THR A 320 12.44 -5.83 -5.16
C THR A 320 12.54 -5.80 -3.62
N GLN A 321 13.37 -6.65 -3.03
CA GLN A 321 13.69 -6.65 -1.59
C GLN A 321 14.16 -5.28 -1.12
N LYS A 322 15.13 -4.67 -1.82
CA LYS A 322 15.65 -3.34 -1.47
C LYS A 322 14.55 -2.27 -1.57
N SER A 323 13.71 -2.32 -2.61
CA SER A 323 12.60 -1.40 -2.79
C SER A 323 11.58 -1.49 -1.64
N TYR A 324 11.09 -2.71 -1.36
CA TYR A 324 10.14 -2.99 -0.28
C TYR A 324 10.67 -2.58 1.09
N THR A 325 11.87 -3.06 1.46
CA THR A 325 12.46 -2.79 2.79
C THR A 325 12.78 -1.31 3.01
N THR A 326 13.32 -0.61 2.02
CA THR A 326 13.56 0.85 2.12
C THR A 326 12.25 1.62 2.29
N THR A 327 11.20 1.23 1.57
CA THR A 327 9.90 1.91 1.61
C THR A 327 9.20 1.68 2.96
N MET A 328 9.20 0.45 3.48
CA MET A 328 8.68 0.14 4.81
C MET A 328 9.45 0.87 5.91
N GLN A 329 10.78 0.88 5.88
CA GLN A 329 11.60 1.62 6.86
C GLN A 329 11.30 3.13 6.83
N SER A 330 11.03 3.70 5.65
CA SER A 330 10.60 5.11 5.57
C SER A 330 9.19 5.33 6.09
N ALA A 331 8.27 4.38 5.91
CA ALA A 331 6.90 4.46 6.45
C ALA A 331 6.89 4.39 7.99
N GLU A 332 7.64 3.45 8.57
CA GLU A 332 7.82 3.35 10.02
C GLU A 332 8.44 4.61 10.63
N GLN A 333 9.47 5.18 9.98
CA GLN A 333 10.08 6.43 10.42
C GLN A 333 9.11 7.61 10.35
N ASP A 334 8.19 7.63 9.40
CA ASP A 334 7.21 8.71 9.26
C ASP A 334 6.08 8.58 10.30
N LYS A 335 5.53 7.37 10.54
CA LYS A 335 4.59 7.13 11.64
C LYS A 335 5.19 7.51 13.00
N LYS A 336 6.44 7.10 13.29
CA LYS A 336 7.14 7.46 14.54
C LYS A 336 7.27 8.98 14.74
N LYS A 337 7.51 9.76 13.67
CA LYS A 337 7.53 11.24 13.74
C LYS A 337 6.14 11.82 14.04
N GLN A 338 5.07 11.28 13.46
CA GLN A 338 3.68 11.73 13.71
C GLN A 338 3.23 11.42 15.14
N GLU A 339 3.66 10.28 15.70
CA GLU A 339 3.49 9.97 17.12
C GLU A 339 4.29 10.90 18.05
N GLU A 340 5.48 11.35 17.64
CA GLU A 340 6.30 12.29 18.41
C GLU A 340 5.79 13.75 18.33
N SER A 341 5.16 14.17 17.23
CA SER A 341 4.55 15.51 17.10
C SER A 341 3.24 15.60 17.89
N SER A 342 2.35 14.61 17.75
CA SER A 342 1.09 14.57 18.52
C SER A 342 1.33 14.53 20.06
N LYS A 343 2.44 13.92 20.52
CA LYS A 343 2.90 13.94 21.92
C LYS A 343 3.56 15.27 22.37
N LYS A 344 3.71 16.25 21.48
CA LYS A 344 4.10 17.65 21.79
C LYS A 344 2.92 18.61 21.76
N ASP A 345 2.04 18.51 20.76
CA ASP A 345 0.87 19.38 20.65
C ASP A 345 -0.07 19.22 21.87
N SER A 346 -0.20 17.96 22.35
CA SER A 346 -0.87 17.59 23.61
C SER A 346 -0.17 18.10 24.89
N LYS A 347 1.00 18.75 24.80
CA LYS A 347 1.70 19.38 25.93
C LYS A 347 1.72 20.90 25.90
N GLU A 348 1.43 21.55 24.77
CA GLU A 348 1.28 23.01 24.75
C GLU A 348 -0.14 23.44 25.16
N ASN A 349 -1.16 22.58 24.97
CA ASN A 349 -2.54 22.87 25.35
C ASN A 349 -2.88 22.67 26.85
N ASP A 350 -1.95 22.16 27.68
CA ASP A 350 -2.18 21.89 29.11
C ASP A 350 -1.36 22.78 30.08
N GLN A 351 -0.88 23.94 29.64
CA GLN A 351 -0.51 25.02 30.57
C GLN A 351 -1.76 25.76 31.08
N GLY A 352 -2.76 24.97 31.50
CA GLY A 352 -4.15 25.39 31.60
C GLY A 352 -4.73 25.40 33.01
N LYS A 353 -4.27 24.54 33.95
CA LYS A 353 -4.78 24.57 35.33
C LYS A 353 -3.94 23.90 36.42
N GLU A 354 -4.11 24.49 37.62
CA GLU A 354 -4.08 23.92 38.97
C GLU A 354 -3.00 22.90 39.39
N LYS A 355 -2.25 23.30 40.42
CA LYS A 355 -1.53 22.38 41.31
C LYS A 355 -2.56 21.70 42.23
N GLU A 356 -2.43 20.41 42.48
CA GLU A 356 -2.23 19.92 43.86
C GLU A 356 -1.66 18.49 43.88
N ASN A 357 -1.49 17.92 45.08
CA ASN A 357 -0.70 16.71 45.31
C ASN A 357 -1.38 15.44 44.76
N GLU A 358 -0.58 14.45 44.36
CA GLU A 358 -0.38 13.29 45.23
C GLU A 358 0.96 12.57 44.98
N GLN A 359 1.32 11.62 45.85
CA GLN A 359 2.65 11.04 45.94
C GLN A 359 2.55 9.52 46.17
N LYS A 360 3.37 8.75 45.43
CA LYS A 360 3.45 7.26 45.43
C LYS A 360 2.27 6.58 44.71
N ASP A 361 2.37 5.31 44.29
CA ASP A 361 3.46 4.34 44.40
C ASP A 361 3.95 3.84 43.03
N ALA A 362 5.20 3.36 42.96
CA ALA A 362 5.81 2.85 41.74
C ALA A 362 6.02 1.33 41.79
N LYS A 363 5.31 0.60 40.93
CA LYS A 363 5.63 -0.77 40.50
C LYS A 363 5.10 -0.99 39.08
N GLY A 364 6.01 -1.16 38.13
CA GLY A 364 5.70 -1.67 36.79
C GLY A 364 6.18 -3.12 36.67
N GLU A 365 5.41 -3.95 35.97
CA GLU A 365 5.84 -5.28 35.52
C GLU A 365 6.26 -5.17 34.05
N GLU A 366 7.46 -5.63 33.70
CA GLU A 366 7.94 -5.59 32.31
C GLU A 366 7.52 -6.86 31.55
N GLY A 367 6.61 -6.71 30.59
CA GLY A 367 6.25 -7.77 29.64
C GLY A 367 7.26 -7.87 28.51
N GLN A 368 7.98 -8.99 28.43
CA GLN A 368 9.10 -9.18 27.50
C GLN A 368 8.65 -9.71 26.12
N SER A 369 9.00 -9.01 25.05
CA SER A 369 8.89 -9.49 23.66
C SER A 369 10.26 -9.44 22.97
N GLY A 370 10.62 -10.50 22.24
CA GLY A 370 11.99 -10.74 21.79
C GLY A 370 12.15 -10.70 20.27
N ASP A 371 12.80 -9.64 19.77
CA ASP A 371 13.24 -9.52 18.39
C ASP A 371 14.57 -10.28 18.16
N LYS A 372 14.80 -10.85 16.97
CA LYS A 372 16.06 -11.55 16.63
C LYS A 372 16.83 -10.87 15.50
N GLN A 373 17.65 -9.90 15.90
CA GLN A 373 18.63 -9.23 15.04
C GLN A 373 19.83 -10.15 14.74
N SER A 374 20.38 -10.08 13.53
CA SER A 374 21.54 -10.90 13.11
C SER A 374 22.86 -10.34 13.65
N SER A 375 23.61 -11.12 14.43
CA SER A 375 24.84 -10.68 15.08
C SER A 375 26.07 -10.61 14.15
N LEU A 376 26.98 -9.69 14.45
CA LEU A 376 28.23 -9.50 13.71
C LEU A 376 29.28 -10.57 14.06
N PRO A 377 30.15 -11.00 13.10
CA PRO A 377 31.23 -11.93 13.40
C PRO A 377 32.23 -11.38 14.43
N PRO A 378 32.75 -12.22 15.35
CA PRO A 378 33.69 -11.77 16.37
C PRO A 378 35.02 -11.29 15.77
N GLY A 379 35.51 -10.15 16.27
CA GLY A 379 36.81 -9.56 15.87
C GLY A 379 36.75 -8.47 14.80
N VAL A 380 35.57 -8.12 14.26
CA VAL A 380 35.42 -7.04 13.26
C VAL A 380 35.68 -5.66 13.90
N GLN A 381 36.77 -5.00 13.51
CA GLN A 381 37.16 -3.68 14.02
C GLN A 381 36.63 -2.49 13.19
N LYS A 382 36.20 -2.75 11.95
CA LYS A 382 35.72 -1.73 11.01
C LYS A 382 34.81 -2.35 9.94
N VAL A 383 33.66 -1.74 9.69
CA VAL A 383 32.79 -2.08 8.56
C VAL A 383 32.84 -0.95 7.52
N THR A 384 32.99 -1.30 6.25
CA THR A 384 33.03 -0.36 5.13
C THR A 384 32.09 -0.85 4.03
N GLU A 385 30.97 -0.16 3.85
CA GLU A 385 29.98 -0.47 2.83
C GLU A 385 30.31 0.32 1.55
N ARG A 386 30.28 -0.36 0.39
CA ARG A 386 30.40 0.30 -0.93
C ARG A 386 29.13 0.06 -1.72
N ILE A 387 28.37 1.12 -1.96
CA ILE A 387 27.17 1.09 -2.79
C ILE A 387 27.55 1.70 -4.14
N LYS A 388 27.74 0.84 -5.15
CA LYS A 388 27.86 1.24 -6.55
C LYS A 388 26.51 1.08 -7.23
N THR A 389 25.96 2.18 -7.74
CA THR A 389 24.72 2.19 -8.54
C THR A 389 25.08 2.61 -9.96
N GLU A 390 24.72 1.79 -10.95
CA GLU A 390 24.85 2.12 -12.37
C GLU A 390 23.44 2.27 -12.97
N THR A 391 23.11 3.48 -13.40
CA THR A 391 21.87 3.77 -14.11
C THR A 391 22.17 3.87 -15.60
N THR A 392 21.53 3.01 -16.39
CA THR A 392 21.54 3.10 -17.86
C THR A 392 20.20 3.66 -18.31
N ARG A 393 20.20 4.61 -19.24
CA ARG A 393 19.00 5.19 -19.86
C ARG A 393 19.14 5.14 -21.37
N ASP A 394 18.30 4.35 -22.02
CA ASP A 394 18.19 4.29 -23.47
C ASP A 394 17.13 5.26 -23.97
N TYR A 395 17.52 6.12 -24.90
CA TYR A 395 16.63 7.05 -25.59
C TYR A 395 16.14 6.39 -26.88
N LEU A 396 14.86 5.98 -26.90
CA LEU A 396 14.26 5.27 -28.04
C LEU A 396 13.64 6.23 -29.07
N GLY A 397 13.75 5.87 -30.34
CA GLY A 397 13.01 6.49 -31.44
C GLY A 397 11.57 5.98 -31.56
N ALA A 398 10.77 6.65 -32.39
CA ALA A 398 9.37 6.26 -32.63
C ALA A 398 9.20 4.88 -33.32
N ASP A 399 10.29 4.29 -33.82
CA ASP A 399 10.34 2.92 -34.34
C ASP A 399 10.90 1.90 -33.33
N GLY A 400 11.08 2.30 -32.07
CA GLY A 400 11.58 1.47 -30.98
C GLY A 400 13.09 1.27 -30.95
N LYS A 401 13.87 1.84 -31.88
CA LYS A 401 15.34 1.69 -31.89
C LYS A 401 15.99 2.63 -30.88
N VAL A 402 17.06 2.16 -30.22
CA VAL A 402 17.93 3.00 -29.38
C VAL A 402 18.65 4.03 -30.27
N LEU A 403 18.38 5.31 -30.04
CA LEU A 403 19.04 6.45 -30.70
C LEU A 403 20.27 6.92 -29.90
N GLY A 404 20.33 6.61 -28.61
CA GLY A 404 21.49 6.83 -27.76
C GLY A 404 21.31 6.23 -26.37
N THR A 405 22.42 5.92 -25.70
CA THR A 405 22.45 5.36 -24.35
C THR A 405 23.27 6.28 -23.45
N GLU A 406 22.67 6.74 -22.36
CA GLU A 406 23.35 7.46 -21.28
C GLU A 406 23.63 6.50 -20.12
N LYS A 407 24.84 6.58 -19.55
CA LYS A 407 25.24 5.80 -18.38
C LYS A 407 25.81 6.70 -17.30
N THR A 408 25.19 6.62 -16.12
CA THR A 408 25.63 7.34 -14.92
C THR A 408 25.94 6.35 -13.82
N VAL A 409 27.21 6.34 -13.39
CA VAL A 409 27.68 5.53 -12.26
C VAL A 409 27.86 6.46 -11.06
N ASN A 410 27.25 6.11 -9.93
CA ASN A 410 27.46 6.76 -8.66
C ASN A 410 27.96 5.73 -7.65
N GLU A 411 29.08 5.99 -6.99
CA GLU A 411 29.68 5.10 -5.99
C GLU A 411 29.83 5.84 -4.66
N GLN A 412 29.12 5.36 -3.64
CA GLN A 412 29.18 5.90 -2.29
C GLN A 412 29.83 4.89 -1.34
N VAL A 413 30.82 5.35 -0.58
CA VAL A 413 31.54 4.53 0.40
C VAL A 413 31.18 5.00 1.80
N LYS A 414 30.34 4.24 2.50
CA LYS A 414 29.94 4.55 3.87
C LYS A 414 30.81 3.74 4.83
N THR A 415 31.56 4.44 5.68
CA THR A 415 32.35 3.81 6.76
C THR A 415 31.58 3.91 8.07
N VAL A 416 31.40 2.80 8.77
CA VAL A 416 30.85 2.80 10.14
C VAL A 416 31.97 3.06 11.13
N PRO A 417 31.89 4.10 12.00
CA PRO A 417 32.91 4.36 13.01
C PRO A 417 32.97 3.26 14.08
N PRO A 418 34.16 2.90 14.61
CA PRO A 418 34.32 1.85 15.63
C PRO A 418 33.52 2.09 16.92
N GLU A 419 33.17 3.33 17.20
CA GLU A 419 32.37 3.74 18.36
C GLU A 419 30.95 3.19 18.29
N MET A 420 30.33 3.15 17.10
CA MET A 420 28.95 2.66 16.94
C MET A 420 28.86 1.14 17.04
N LEU A 421 29.89 0.41 16.61
CA LEU A 421 29.95 -1.06 16.68
C LEU A 421 29.89 -1.58 18.13
N LYS A 422 30.34 -0.77 19.11
CA LYS A 422 30.27 -1.14 20.54
C LYS A 422 28.86 -1.08 21.12
N GLN A 423 27.96 -0.30 20.52
CA GLN A 423 26.62 -0.07 21.03
C GLN A 423 25.68 -1.27 20.78
N GLU A 424 26.00 -2.11 19.78
CA GLU A 424 25.36 -3.41 19.58
C GLU A 424 25.91 -4.45 20.57
N GLN A 425 27.24 -4.56 20.70
CA GLN A 425 27.88 -5.51 21.63
C GLN A 425 27.50 -5.30 23.11
N SER A 426 27.14 -4.08 23.50
CA SER A 426 26.68 -3.79 24.88
C SER A 426 25.29 -4.34 25.21
N LYS A 427 24.51 -4.88 24.25
CA LYS A 427 23.17 -5.45 24.53
C LYS A 427 23.21 -6.94 24.86
N ASP A 428 24.05 -7.73 24.19
CA ASP A 428 24.15 -9.18 24.44
C ASP A 428 24.63 -9.49 25.87
N ALA A 429 25.61 -8.73 26.37
CA ALA A 429 26.20 -8.91 27.70
C ALA A 429 25.20 -8.75 28.87
N SER A 430 24.02 -8.16 28.62
CA SER A 430 22.95 -8.01 29.62
C SER A 430 22.06 -9.25 29.80
N GLN A 431 22.13 -10.26 28.91
CA GLN A 431 21.23 -11.44 28.98
C GLN A 431 21.88 -12.73 29.52
N GLU A 432 23.21 -12.87 29.49
CA GLU A 432 23.89 -14.05 30.09
C GLU A 432 24.08 -13.96 31.61
N GLY A 433 23.79 -12.81 32.23
CA GLY A 433 24.07 -12.56 33.66
C GLY A 433 23.15 -13.26 34.67
N ASP A 434 21.92 -13.65 34.27
CA ASP A 434 20.84 -13.94 35.23
C ASP A 434 20.49 -15.44 35.38
N GLN A 435 20.84 -16.29 34.41
CA GLN A 435 20.62 -17.75 34.52
C GLN A 435 21.58 -18.48 35.49
N GLY A 436 22.45 -17.74 36.18
CA GLY A 436 23.51 -18.29 37.03
C GLY A 436 23.16 -18.48 38.52
N LYS A 437 21.95 -18.12 39.00
CA LYS A 437 21.69 -18.00 40.46
C LYS A 437 20.51 -18.79 41.05
N GLU A 438 19.65 -19.42 40.26
CA GLU A 438 18.49 -20.17 40.79
C GLU A 438 18.76 -21.67 41.05
N LYS A 439 20.03 -22.11 41.11
CA LYS A 439 20.39 -23.54 41.28
C LYS A 439 21.12 -23.94 42.57
N GLU A 440 21.28 -23.03 43.54
CA GLU A 440 21.90 -23.33 44.85
C GLU A 440 20.98 -23.05 46.04
N LYS A 441 19.65 -23.24 45.90
CA LYS A 441 18.70 -23.00 47.00
C LYS A 441 17.58 -24.02 47.22
N GLU A 442 17.79 -25.27 46.76
CA GLU A 442 16.89 -26.39 47.10
C GLU A 442 17.60 -27.60 47.76
N GLU A 443 18.74 -27.37 48.42
CA GLU A 443 19.29 -28.30 49.44
C GLU A 443 19.75 -27.49 50.67
N GLY A 444 18.92 -27.32 51.71
CA GLY A 444 19.38 -26.53 52.87
C GLY A 444 18.42 -26.10 53.99
N LYS A 445 17.49 -26.95 54.46
CA LYS A 445 16.60 -26.78 55.63
C LYS A 445 15.45 -25.75 55.52
#